data_AF-A0A0D1YUC8-F1
#
_entry.id   AF-A0A0D1YUC8-F1
#
_cell.length_a   1.000
_cell.length_b   1.000
_cell.length_c   1.000
_cell.angle_alpha   90.00
_cell.angle_beta   90.00
_cell.angle_gamma   90.00
#
_symmetry.space_group_name_H-M   'P 1'
#
loop_
_entity.id
_entity.type
_entity.pdbx_description
1 polymer ?
#
loop_
_entity_poly.entity_id
_entity_poly.type
_entity_poly.pdbx_seq_one_letter_code
_entity_poly.pdbx_strand_id
1 'polypeptide(L)'
;MPHFPPFRDIRGPAVHGLRARFCPVLRPRTIDERPISDWFNPKIHALRDKYSKLPSDTLEWCVVAATSQKKVPKAVMRNRLRRRWANAFADSLRSHGFHFNGRSLAGPKDGRDARPGLTGTLELCVYSAHGLTVPYHELLRSTNTVLNTLKQEARRPSQRSGPAPFRFWSERSRDDARPASKTAWSFVHGY
;
A
#
# COMPACT_ATOMS: atom_id res chain seq x y z
N MET A 1 7.04 18.54 7.03
CA MET A 1 7.19 17.09 7.21
C MET A 1 5.96 16.42 6.62
N PRO A 2 6.07 15.48 5.66
CA PRO A 2 4.91 14.76 5.16
C PRO A 2 4.30 13.94 6.29
N HIS A 3 3.13 14.38 6.78
CA HIS A 3 2.39 13.65 7.81
C HIS A 3 1.52 12.60 7.13
N PHE A 4 1.93 11.34 7.17
CA PHE A 4 1.10 10.25 6.66
C PHE A 4 -0.14 10.10 7.55
N PRO A 5 -1.33 9.82 6.97
CA PRO A 5 -2.50 9.52 7.77
C PRO A 5 -2.23 8.32 8.68
N PRO A 6 -2.75 8.35 9.92
CA PRO A 6 -2.56 7.24 10.85
C PRO A 6 -3.30 6.00 10.32
N PHE A 7 -2.71 4.83 10.56
CA PHE A 7 -3.42 3.58 10.37
C PHE A 7 -4.65 3.55 11.28
N ARG A 8 -5.78 3.11 10.72
CA ARG A 8 -7.03 2.91 11.46
C ARG A 8 -7.25 1.42 11.65
N ASP A 9 -7.61 1.02 12.86
CA ASP A 9 -7.97 -0.37 13.10
C ASP A 9 -9.26 -0.70 12.34
N ILE A 10 -9.21 -1.77 11.55
CA ILE A 10 -10.40 -2.31 10.88
C ILE A 10 -11.29 -2.90 11.98
N ARG A 11 -12.54 -2.42 12.03
CA ARG A 11 -13.53 -2.89 13.00
C ARG A 11 -13.96 -4.31 12.62
N GLY A 12 -13.30 -5.30 13.20
CA GLY A 12 -13.61 -6.71 13.00
C GLY A 12 -13.27 -7.53 14.25
N PRO A 13 -13.85 -8.74 14.40
CA PRO A 13 -13.53 -9.61 15.50
C PRO A 13 -12.05 -9.99 15.44
N ALA A 14 -11.35 -9.86 16.58
CA ALA A 14 -9.95 -10.24 16.71
C ALA A 14 -9.81 -11.76 16.81
N VAL A 15 -10.11 -12.46 15.72
CA VAL A 15 -10.12 -13.93 15.68
C VAL A 15 -8.67 -14.45 15.73
N HIS A 16 -8.40 -15.37 16.65
CA HIS A 16 -7.06 -15.96 16.88
C HIS A 16 -5.94 -14.92 17.08
N GLY A 17 -6.27 -13.73 17.60
CA GLY A 17 -5.32 -12.64 17.82
C GLY A 17 -4.84 -11.95 16.54
N LEU A 18 -5.52 -12.15 15.41
CA LEU A 18 -5.33 -11.32 14.21
C LEU A 18 -6.08 -10.01 14.38
N ARG A 19 -5.41 -8.89 14.11
CA ARG A 19 -6.04 -7.58 13.89
C ARG A 19 -5.53 -7.00 12.59
N ALA A 20 -6.33 -6.18 11.96
CA ALA A 20 -5.98 -5.54 10.71
C ALA A 20 -6.02 -4.02 10.87
N ARG A 21 -4.99 -3.34 10.38
CA ARG A 21 -4.89 -1.89 10.38
C ARG A 21 -4.84 -1.40 8.94
N PHE A 22 -5.66 -0.43 8.60
CA PHE A 22 -5.82 0.03 7.23
C PHE A 22 -5.60 1.54 7.12
N CYS A 23 -4.94 1.93 6.04
CA CYS A 23 -4.80 3.29 5.60
C CYS A 23 -5.35 3.38 4.17
N PRO A 24 -6.32 4.25 3.88
CA PRO A 24 -6.87 4.39 2.53
C PRO A 24 -5.89 5.00 1.52
N VAL A 25 -4.80 5.60 2.01
CA VAL A 25 -3.72 6.16 1.20
C VAL A 25 -2.53 5.20 1.22
N LEU A 26 -1.85 5.10 0.08
CA LEU A 26 -0.61 4.34 -0.01
C LEU A 26 0.47 5.02 0.84
N ARG A 27 0.85 4.33 1.92
CA ARG A 27 1.83 4.78 2.92
C ARG A 27 3.10 3.95 2.77
N PRO A 28 4.29 4.58 2.82
CA PRO A 28 5.54 3.85 2.88
C PRO A 28 5.59 2.89 4.06
N ARG A 29 6.31 1.78 3.92
CA ARG A 29 6.55 0.88 5.05
C ARG A 29 7.30 1.61 6.16
N THR A 30 7.11 1.20 7.42
CA THR A 30 7.78 1.84 8.59
C THR A 30 9.30 1.98 8.44
N ILE A 31 9.96 1.03 7.76
CA ILE A 31 11.41 1.09 7.48
C ILE A 31 11.76 2.23 6.50
N ASP A 32 10.90 2.49 5.53
CA ASP A 32 11.08 3.49 4.48
C ASP A 32 10.58 4.88 4.93
N GLU A 33 9.67 4.94 5.91
CA GLU A 33 9.15 6.19 6.46
C GLU A 33 10.23 7.10 7.03
N ARG A 34 11.15 6.55 7.85
CA ARG A 34 12.20 7.33 8.49
C ARG A 34 13.14 7.98 7.46
N PRO A 35 13.69 7.24 6.48
CA PRO A 35 14.43 7.84 5.36
C PRO A 35 13.66 8.86 4.53
N ILE A 36 12.34 8.70 4.37
CA ILE A 36 11.52 9.65 3.60
C ILE A 36 11.28 10.94 4.39
N SER A 37 11.17 10.85 5.71
CA SER A 37 11.01 12.01 6.59
C SER A 37 12.30 12.83 6.74
N ASP A 38 13.46 12.19 6.58
CA ASP A 38 14.77 12.81 6.71
C ASP A 38 15.29 13.27 5.35
N TRP A 39 15.29 14.58 5.11
CA TRP A 39 15.71 15.18 3.85
C TRP A 39 17.16 14.86 3.48
N PHE A 40 18.02 14.64 4.47
CA PHE A 40 19.45 14.37 4.25
C PHE A 40 19.75 12.89 4.03
N ASN A 41 18.74 12.01 4.05
CA ASN A 41 18.96 10.60 3.81
C ASN A 41 19.34 10.35 2.34
N PRO A 42 20.49 9.71 2.05
CA PRO A 42 20.92 9.47 0.66
C PRO A 42 19.94 8.59 -0.12
N LYS A 43 19.09 7.82 0.56
CA LYS A 43 18.08 6.96 -0.08
C LYS A 43 16.79 7.70 -0.45
N ILE A 44 16.67 8.99 -0.12
CA ILE A 44 15.40 9.72 -0.27
C ILE A 44 14.92 9.78 -1.72
N HIS A 45 15.82 10.02 -2.68
CA HIS A 45 15.46 10.10 -4.10
C HIS A 45 14.97 8.76 -4.63
N ALA A 46 15.69 7.68 -4.34
CA ALA A 46 15.30 6.33 -4.74
C ALA A 46 13.96 5.90 -4.12
N LEU A 47 13.71 6.26 -2.85
CA LEU A 47 12.44 5.98 -2.20
C LEU A 47 11.30 6.82 -2.79
N ARG A 48 11.53 8.11 -3.06
CA ARG A 48 10.53 8.97 -3.73
C ARG A 48 10.16 8.43 -5.10
N ASP A 49 11.13 8.04 -5.91
CA ASP A 49 10.89 7.45 -7.23
C ASP A 49 10.16 6.11 -7.16
N LYS A 50 10.48 5.30 -6.14
CA LYS A 50 9.78 4.03 -5.90
C LYS A 50 8.30 4.28 -5.61
N TYR A 51 7.99 5.17 -4.68
CA TYR A 51 6.61 5.43 -4.25
C TYR A 51 5.81 6.29 -5.24
N SER A 52 6.46 7.10 -6.08
CA SER A 52 5.79 7.88 -7.13
C SER A 52 5.32 7.03 -8.32
N LYS A 53 6.00 5.90 -8.58
CA LYS A 53 5.67 4.96 -9.66
C LYS A 53 4.61 3.93 -9.27
N LEU A 54 4.19 3.90 -8.00
CA LEU A 54 3.21 2.93 -7.55
C LEU A 54 1.83 3.26 -8.13
N PRO A 55 1.13 2.28 -8.72
CA PRO A 55 -0.20 2.50 -9.23
C PRO A 55 -1.17 2.81 -8.08
N SER A 56 -2.00 3.84 -8.26
CA SER A 56 -3.05 4.22 -7.28
C SER A 56 -4.01 3.07 -6.96
N ASP A 57 -4.15 2.13 -7.89
CA ASP A 57 -5.14 1.05 -7.85
C ASP A 57 -4.57 -0.23 -7.23
N THR A 58 -3.62 -0.08 -6.30
CA THR A 58 -2.98 -1.22 -5.63
C THR A 58 -3.12 -1.14 -4.12
N LEU A 59 -3.35 -2.30 -3.53
CA LEU A 59 -3.29 -2.55 -2.10
C LEU A 59 -1.88 -3.04 -1.77
N GLU A 60 -1.11 -2.20 -1.07
CA GLU A 60 0.09 -2.69 -0.40
C GLU A 60 -0.30 -3.33 0.93
N TRP A 61 0.20 -4.53 1.20
CA TRP A 61 -0.06 -5.16 2.49
C TRP A 61 1.13 -5.94 3.05
N CYS A 62 1.15 -6.09 4.37
CA CYS A 62 2.14 -6.91 5.04
C CYS A 62 1.57 -7.60 6.29
N VAL A 63 2.28 -8.64 6.75
CA VAL A 63 1.98 -9.35 7.99
C VAL A 63 3.05 -9.05 9.03
N VAL A 64 2.62 -8.49 10.15
CA VAL A 64 3.46 -8.16 11.29
C VAL A 64 3.19 -9.16 12.41
N ALA A 65 4.19 -9.98 12.76
CA ALA A 65 4.13 -10.80 13.96
C ALA A 65 4.43 -9.92 15.18
N ALA A 66 3.38 -9.34 15.76
CA ALA A 66 3.41 -8.55 16.99
C ALA A 66 3.36 -9.43 18.26
N THR A 67 3.58 -10.74 18.12
CA THR A 67 3.68 -11.67 19.25
C THR A 67 4.90 -11.37 20.11
N SER A 68 4.72 -11.32 21.44
CA SER A 68 5.84 -11.19 22.37
C SER A 68 6.89 -12.29 22.15
N GLN A 69 8.18 -11.92 22.23
CA GLN A 69 9.28 -12.88 22.17
C GLN A 69 9.19 -13.92 23.29
N LYS A 70 8.56 -13.60 24.43
CA LYS A 70 8.31 -14.57 25.50
C LYS A 70 7.35 -15.69 25.06
N LYS A 71 6.35 -15.36 24.22
CA LYS A 71 5.35 -16.33 23.73
C LYS A 71 5.84 -17.13 22.54
N VAL A 72 6.64 -16.54 21.65
CA VAL A 72 7.24 -17.21 20.50
C VAL A 72 8.73 -16.85 20.43
N PRO A 73 9.60 -17.54 21.20
CA PRO A 73 11.00 -17.15 21.37
C PRO A 73 11.84 -17.40 20.11
N LYS A 74 11.56 -18.48 19.39
CA LYS A 74 12.32 -18.85 18.18
C LYS A 74 11.92 -17.96 17.00
N ALA A 75 12.92 -17.30 16.39
CA ALA A 75 12.71 -16.46 15.20
C ALA A 75 12.09 -17.24 14.03
N VAL A 76 12.50 -18.50 13.84
CA VAL A 76 11.94 -19.40 12.83
C VAL A 76 10.44 -19.60 13.02
N MET A 77 9.97 -19.72 14.26
CA MET A 77 8.55 -19.87 14.56
C MET A 77 7.77 -18.59 14.29
N ARG A 78 8.34 -17.41 14.60
CA ARG A 78 7.72 -16.12 14.22
C ARG A 78 7.65 -15.96 12.69
N ASN A 79 8.67 -16.40 11.96
CA ASN A 79 8.67 -16.40 10.49
C ASN A 79 7.62 -17.35 9.93
N ARG A 80 7.50 -18.55 10.50
CA ARG A 80 6.45 -19.51 10.14
C ARG A 80 5.07 -18.92 10.38
N LEU A 81 4.83 -18.28 11.53
CA LEU A 81 3.57 -17.61 11.84
C LEU A 81 3.23 -16.52 10.81
N ARG A 82 4.20 -15.64 10.48
CA ARG A 82 4.03 -14.62 9.44
C ARG A 82 3.66 -15.23 8.09
N ARG A 83 4.37 -16.28 7.67
CA ARG A 83 4.12 -16.97 6.39
C ARG A 83 2.74 -17.63 6.35
N ARG A 84 2.31 -18.29 7.43
CA ARG A 84 0.98 -18.91 7.50
C ARG A 84 -0.14 -17.91 7.29
N TRP A 85 -0.08 -16.78 8.00
CA TRP A 85 -1.07 -15.70 7.84
C TRP A 85 -0.97 -15.00 6.48
N ALA A 86 0.24 -14.80 5.96
CA ALA A 86 0.44 -14.20 4.65
C ALA A 86 -0.15 -15.07 3.54
N ASN A 87 0.08 -16.38 3.59
CA ASN A 87 -0.49 -17.32 2.63
C ASN A 87 -2.02 -17.34 2.74
N ALA A 88 -2.57 -17.41 3.95
CA ALA A 88 -4.03 -17.39 4.16
C ALA A 88 -4.68 -16.10 3.64
N PHE A 89 -4.02 -14.95 3.78
CA PHE A 89 -4.54 -13.70 3.23
C PHE A 89 -4.40 -13.62 1.70
N ALA A 90 -3.27 -14.08 1.15
CA ALA A 90 -3.09 -14.14 -0.31
C ALA A 90 -4.11 -15.08 -0.96
N ASP A 91 -4.40 -16.23 -0.36
CA ASP A 91 -5.40 -17.16 -0.86
C ASP A 91 -6.82 -16.59 -0.73
N SER A 92 -7.11 -15.87 0.37
CA SER A 92 -8.37 -15.12 0.54
C SER A 92 -8.56 -14.05 -0.55
N LEU A 93 -7.50 -13.32 -0.92
CA LEU A 93 -7.57 -12.36 -2.04
C LEU A 93 -7.92 -13.07 -3.35
N ARG A 94 -7.23 -14.18 -3.65
CA ARG A 94 -7.49 -14.95 -4.88
C ARG A 94 -8.91 -15.48 -4.92
N SER A 95 -9.41 -16.06 -3.82
CA SER A 95 -10.78 -16.60 -3.75
C SER A 95 -11.86 -15.53 -3.94
N HIS A 96 -11.52 -14.26 -3.68
CA HIS A 96 -12.43 -13.13 -3.86
C HIS A 96 -12.24 -12.40 -5.19
N GLY A 97 -11.47 -12.94 -6.13
CA GLY A 97 -11.27 -12.34 -7.45
C GLY A 97 -10.24 -11.22 -7.45
N PHE A 98 -9.23 -11.25 -6.58
CA PHE A 98 -8.14 -10.27 -6.54
C PHE A 98 -6.77 -10.92 -6.74
N HIS A 99 -5.87 -10.16 -7.37
CA HIS A 99 -4.44 -10.42 -7.35
C HIS A 99 -3.84 -10.14 -5.98
N PHE A 100 -2.60 -10.58 -5.77
CA PHE A 100 -1.85 -10.32 -4.54
C PHE A 100 -1.73 -8.82 -4.21
N ASN A 101 -1.70 -7.93 -5.20
CA ASN A 101 -1.62 -6.48 -5.01
C ASN A 101 -3.00 -5.81 -4.90
N GLY A 102 -4.08 -6.56 -4.66
CA GLY A 102 -5.43 -6.03 -4.51
C GLY A 102 -6.12 -5.62 -5.83
N ARG A 103 -5.46 -5.75 -6.99
CA ARG A 103 -6.12 -5.52 -8.28
C ARG A 103 -7.19 -6.57 -8.55
N SER A 104 -8.29 -6.18 -9.19
CA SER A 104 -9.31 -7.16 -9.59
C SER A 104 -8.76 -8.09 -10.67
N LEU A 105 -9.07 -9.39 -10.55
CA LEU A 105 -8.88 -10.39 -11.61
C LEU A 105 -9.90 -10.21 -12.73
N ALA A 106 -11.05 -9.59 -12.43
CA ALA A 106 -12.11 -9.31 -13.39
C ALA A 106 -11.84 -7.94 -14.04
N GLY A 107 -11.08 -7.95 -15.14
CA GLY A 107 -10.86 -6.76 -15.96
C GLY A 107 -10.15 -7.11 -17.28
N PRO A 108 -10.39 -6.36 -18.36
CA PRO A 108 -9.64 -6.53 -19.60
C PRO A 108 -8.15 -6.24 -19.37
N LYS A 109 -7.27 -7.08 -19.93
CA LYS A 109 -5.81 -6.88 -19.86
C LYS A 109 -5.37 -5.53 -20.43
N ASP A 110 -6.19 -4.98 -21.34
CA ASP A 110 -5.93 -3.74 -22.09
C ASP A 110 -6.22 -2.46 -21.29
N GLY A 111 -6.71 -2.57 -20.05
CA GLY A 111 -6.77 -1.46 -19.08
C GLY A 111 -7.82 -0.37 -19.33
N ARG A 112 -8.54 -0.40 -20.46
CA ARG A 112 -9.55 0.62 -20.80
C ARG A 112 -10.80 0.60 -19.90
N ASP A 113 -11.16 -0.57 -19.36
CA ASP A 113 -12.31 -0.75 -18.45
C ASP A 113 -11.91 -1.57 -17.20
N ALA A 114 -10.74 -1.27 -16.63
CA ALA A 114 -10.28 -1.98 -15.44
C ALA A 114 -11.23 -1.70 -14.26
N ARG A 115 -11.81 -2.75 -13.67
CA ARG A 115 -12.62 -2.61 -12.46
C ARG A 115 -11.73 -2.13 -11.32
N PRO A 116 -12.15 -1.10 -10.56
CA PRO A 116 -11.37 -0.59 -9.44
C PRO A 116 -11.12 -1.71 -8.42
N GLY A 117 -9.85 -1.93 -8.12
CA GLY A 117 -9.39 -2.91 -7.14
C GLY A 117 -9.48 -2.39 -5.70
N LEU A 118 -8.83 -3.11 -4.79
CA LEU A 118 -8.55 -2.64 -3.44
C LEU A 118 -7.34 -1.70 -3.49
N THR A 119 -7.40 -0.61 -2.72
CA THR A 119 -6.37 0.42 -2.68
C THR A 119 -5.96 0.75 -1.26
N GLY A 120 -4.75 1.30 -1.10
CA GLY A 120 -4.22 1.77 0.17
C GLY A 120 -3.18 0.83 0.77
N THR A 121 -2.96 0.95 2.07
CA THR A 121 -1.98 0.14 2.82
C THR A 121 -2.66 -0.62 3.96
N LEU A 122 -2.44 -1.93 4.02
CA LEU A 122 -3.00 -2.84 5.02
C LEU A 122 -1.90 -3.55 5.81
N GLU A 123 -2.02 -3.54 7.14
CA GLU A 123 -1.16 -4.30 8.02
C GLU A 123 -1.97 -5.33 8.81
N LEU A 124 -1.58 -6.59 8.66
CA LEU A 124 -2.14 -7.71 9.42
C LEU A 124 -1.25 -7.95 10.64
N CYS A 125 -1.70 -7.50 11.81
CA CYS A 125 -0.99 -7.62 13.06
C CYS A 125 -1.44 -8.89 13.81
N VAL A 126 -0.49 -9.80 14.03
CA VAL A 126 -0.73 -11.07 14.71
C VAL A 126 -0.17 -11.00 16.13
N TYR A 127 -1.05 -11.00 17.12
CA TYR A 127 -0.70 -10.85 18.54
C TYR A 127 -0.66 -12.18 19.30
N SER A 128 -1.17 -13.26 18.71
CA SER A 128 -1.21 -14.60 19.33
C SER A 128 -0.36 -15.63 18.60
N ALA A 129 0.20 -16.57 19.36
CA ALA A 129 0.90 -17.74 18.83
C ALA A 129 -0.05 -18.78 18.23
N HIS A 130 -1.37 -18.68 18.48
CA HIS A 130 -2.36 -19.67 18.07
C HIS A 130 -2.37 -19.94 16.55
N GLY A 131 -2.02 -18.95 15.72
CA GLY A 131 -1.88 -19.15 14.27
C GLY A 131 -0.82 -20.18 13.84
N LEU A 132 0.02 -20.66 14.78
CA LEU A 132 0.96 -21.76 14.53
C LEU A 132 0.33 -23.14 14.59
N THR A 133 -0.76 -23.31 15.34
CA THR A 133 -1.40 -24.62 15.59
C THR A 133 -2.79 -24.71 15.00
N VAL A 134 -3.51 -23.58 14.90
CA VAL A 134 -4.86 -23.51 14.32
C VAL A 134 -4.88 -24.10 12.89
N PRO A 135 -5.92 -24.85 12.49
CA PRO A 135 -6.08 -25.37 11.14
C PRO A 135 -6.08 -24.26 10.06
N TYR A 136 -5.61 -24.58 8.85
CA TYR A 136 -5.48 -23.57 7.78
C TYR A 136 -6.83 -22.94 7.37
N HIS A 137 -7.92 -23.72 7.37
CA HIS A 137 -9.25 -23.22 7.01
C HIS A 137 -9.77 -22.15 7.98
N GLU A 138 -9.42 -22.21 9.26
CA GLU A 138 -9.78 -21.16 10.23
C GLU A 138 -8.97 -19.88 10.01
N LEU A 139 -7.70 -20.01 9.56
CA LEU A 139 -6.91 -18.85 9.14
C LEU A 139 -7.55 -18.17 7.92
N LEU A 140 -7.99 -18.97 6.94
CA LEU A 140 -8.72 -18.48 5.76
C LEU A 140 -10.03 -17.79 6.15
N ARG A 141 -10.81 -18.38 7.07
CA ARG A 141 -12.05 -17.77 7.56
C ARG A 141 -11.77 -16.40 8.19
N SER A 142 -10.74 -16.31 9.02
CA SER A 142 -10.33 -15.06 9.68
C SER A 142 -9.88 -14.00 8.67
N THR A 143 -9.06 -14.38 7.68
CA THR A 143 -8.61 -13.44 6.63
C THR A 143 -9.74 -13.02 5.69
N ASN A 144 -10.69 -13.92 5.39
CA ASN A 144 -11.91 -13.59 4.64
C ASN A 144 -12.75 -12.52 5.36
N THR A 145 -12.91 -12.64 6.68
CA THR A 145 -13.60 -11.60 7.47
C THR A 145 -12.90 -10.26 7.34
N VAL A 146 -11.56 -10.22 7.49
CA VAL A 146 -10.78 -8.99 7.31
C VAL A 146 -10.96 -8.41 5.91
N LEU A 147 -10.91 -9.24 4.87
CA LEU A 147 -11.05 -8.78 3.49
C LEU A 147 -12.45 -8.21 3.20
N ASN A 148 -13.49 -8.83 3.76
CA ASN A 148 -14.86 -8.34 3.63
C ASN A 148 -15.04 -6.99 4.34
N THR A 149 -14.47 -6.83 5.53
CA THR A 149 -14.50 -5.52 6.21
C THR A 149 -13.66 -4.48 5.46
N LEU A 150 -12.51 -4.87 4.90
CA LEU A 150 -11.68 -3.99 4.07
C LEU A 150 -12.46 -3.47 2.86
N LYS A 151 -13.21 -4.33 2.15
CA LYS A 151 -14.07 -3.91 1.04
C LYS A 151 -15.12 -2.89 1.47
N GLN A 152 -15.67 -3.02 2.67
CA GLN A 152 -16.65 -2.07 3.22
C GLN A 152 -15.99 -0.73 3.57
N GLU A 153 -14.83 -0.75 4.22
CA GLU A 153 -14.08 0.46 4.57
C GLU A 153 -13.54 1.18 3.33
N ALA A 154 -13.11 0.45 2.29
CA ALA A 154 -12.66 1.03 1.03
C ALA A 154 -13.80 1.71 0.24
N ARG A 155 -15.06 1.26 0.42
CA ARG A 155 -16.25 1.88 -0.18
C ARG A 155 -16.74 3.11 0.57
N ARG A 156 -16.30 3.31 1.81
CA ARG A 156 -16.67 4.51 2.56
C ARG A 156 -15.92 5.70 1.96
N PRO A 157 -16.61 6.72 1.42
CA PRO A 157 -15.95 7.94 1.03
C PRO A 157 -15.26 8.49 2.26
N SER A 158 -13.95 8.72 2.17
CA SER A 158 -13.15 9.26 3.26
C SER A 158 -13.74 10.61 3.67
N GLN A 159 -14.59 10.64 4.70
CA GLN A 159 -15.02 11.89 5.31
C GLN A 159 -13.79 12.56 5.92
N ARG A 160 -13.34 13.60 5.20
CA ARG A 160 -12.40 14.67 5.59
C ARG A 160 -10.93 14.32 5.86
N SER A 161 -10.11 15.12 5.17
CA SER A 161 -8.77 15.65 5.48
C SER A 161 -7.58 14.69 5.55
N GLY A 162 -6.92 14.52 4.41
CA GLY A 162 -5.51 14.15 4.26
C GLY A 162 -5.06 14.49 2.84
N PRO A 163 -3.83 14.97 2.61
CA PRO A 163 -3.40 15.43 1.29
C PRO A 163 -3.54 14.28 0.29
N ALA A 164 -3.85 14.64 -0.96
CA ALA A 164 -4.02 13.73 -2.08
C ALA A 164 -2.94 12.62 -2.12
N PRO A 165 -3.27 11.40 -2.59
CA PRO A 165 -2.28 10.33 -2.73
C PRO A 165 -1.12 10.83 -3.59
N PHE A 166 0.05 11.01 -2.98
CA PHE A 166 1.37 11.27 -3.59
C PHE A 166 1.44 12.17 -4.85
N ARG A 167 0.48 13.08 -5.08
CA ARG A 167 0.54 14.06 -6.19
C ARG A 167 1.43 15.27 -5.90
N PHE A 168 2.03 15.37 -4.71
CA PHE A 168 2.83 16.54 -4.33
C PHE A 168 4.17 16.65 -5.08
N TRP A 169 4.67 15.57 -5.69
CA TRP A 169 6.01 15.54 -6.26
C TRP A 169 6.06 15.74 -7.79
N SER A 170 4.92 15.83 -8.48
CA SER A 170 4.88 15.97 -9.93
C SER A 170 4.87 17.42 -10.45
N GLU A 171 4.93 18.43 -9.58
CA GLU A 171 4.68 19.84 -9.97
C GLU A 171 5.82 20.78 -9.57
N ARG A 172 7.06 20.40 -9.88
CA ARG A 172 8.21 21.33 -9.89
C ARG A 172 9.24 21.04 -10.97
N SER A 173 8.81 20.48 -12.09
CA SER A 173 9.68 20.33 -13.26
C SER A 173 8.83 20.38 -14.52
N ARG A 174 8.49 21.61 -14.96
CA ARG A 174 8.25 21.90 -16.39
C ARG A 174 8.10 23.37 -16.80
N ASP A 175 8.43 24.36 -15.98
CA ASP A 175 8.35 25.78 -16.40
C ASP A 175 9.68 26.55 -16.50
N ASP A 176 10.84 25.94 -16.25
CA ASP A 176 12.16 26.60 -16.43
C ASP A 176 12.89 26.20 -17.73
N ALA A 177 12.13 25.85 -18.76
CA ALA A 177 12.68 25.60 -20.11
C ALA A 177 12.12 26.61 -21.12
N ARG A 178 12.48 27.89 -20.96
CA ARG A 178 12.66 28.84 -22.07
C ARG A 178 13.87 29.72 -21.78
N PRO A 179 14.76 29.88 -22.77
CA PRO A 179 14.65 31.11 -23.54
C PRO A 179 14.20 30.81 -24.96
N ALA A 180 13.05 31.36 -25.31
CA ALA A 180 12.65 31.53 -26.69
C ALA A 180 13.23 32.86 -27.18
N SER A 181 14.17 32.82 -28.12
CA SER A 181 14.27 33.85 -29.16
C SER A 181 15.05 33.30 -30.36
N LYS A 182 14.36 32.55 -31.21
CA LYS A 182 14.66 32.60 -32.65
C LYS A 182 14.06 33.91 -33.16
N THR A 183 14.88 34.96 -33.22
CA THR A 183 14.52 36.16 -33.96
C THR A 183 14.92 35.95 -35.41
N ALA A 184 13.92 35.60 -36.22
CA ALA A 184 14.01 35.71 -37.67
C ALA A 184 14.11 37.20 -38.03
N TRP A 185 15.22 37.60 -38.66
CA TRP A 185 15.29 38.82 -39.44
C TRP A 185 15.39 38.42 -40.91
N SER A 186 14.26 38.51 -41.60
CA SER A 186 14.20 38.67 -43.04
C SER A 186 14.49 40.12 -43.38
N PHE A 187 15.60 40.40 -44.06
CA PHE A 187 15.71 41.56 -44.93
C PHE A 187 16.43 41.17 -46.22
N VAL A 188 15.63 41.14 -47.27
CA VAL A 188 16.00 41.25 -48.68
C VAL A 188 16.68 42.60 -48.88
N HIS A 189 17.80 42.66 -49.60
CA HIS A 189 18.15 43.74 -50.52
C HIS A 189 18.97 43.14 -51.65
N GLY A 190 18.39 43.15 -52.86
CA GLY A 190 19.15 43.05 -54.10
C GLY A 190 19.28 44.45 -54.69
N TYR A 191 20.48 44.80 -55.12
CA TYR A 191 20.85 45.50 -56.35
C TYR A 191 22.36 45.35 -56.52
#